data_AF-A0A6P0XZ93-F1
#
_entry.id   AF-A0A6P0XZ93-F1
#
_cell.length_a   1.000
_cell.length_b   1.000
_cell.length_c   1.000
_cell.angle_alpha   90.00
_cell.angle_beta   90.00
_cell.angle_gamma   90.00
#
_symmetry.space_group_name_H-M   'P 1'
#
loop_
_entity.id
_entity.type
_entity.pdbx_description
1 polymer ?
#
loop_
_entity_poly.entity_id
_entity_poly.type
_entity_poly.pdbx_seq_one_letter_code
_entity_poly.pdbx_strand_id
1 'polypeptide(L)'
;FAEVKDGFEKFQYFRFFQTIQNFCVVDLSNFYLDIAKDRLYISATDAYRRRSCQTVLAVAVENLAKAIAPVLPHMAEDIWQNIPYPTPYKSVFESGWVKMEEQWHNPELAKLWEELRKTRTEVNKVLEKARAEKAIGAPLEAKVLLYIKEPELREQIKTFNPIAKTEKSQSEFLEAKIEIEPEKTENKTPNNQAKSPANFTQTQNFLSEFTDILSKVFSGYQKVLGAAFFIIILLLLIRVAVTVVITIHQLPVVSSIMELVGMISTIRFVTGDLLFAKNRQKLSEKIKSTTEDIFGKDALLPKQKKSTDNTVKQSATLVSPEGAYVPPKKVDSTPVPQVVETETLPKQPNNIKDMIAGNGVDELRYLFITSQVELLESPEALNNLEYKSISDSLGIGVVKADGEKCDRCWN
;
A
#
# COMPACT_ATOMS: atom_id res chain seq x y z
N PHE A 1 -5.02 13.23 -9.70
CA PHE A 1 -6.22 14.01 -9.33
C PHE A 1 -6.90 14.74 -10.50
N ALA A 2 -6.22 15.03 -11.63
CA ALA A 2 -6.87 15.65 -12.80
C ALA A 2 -8.04 14.82 -13.35
N GLU A 3 -7.86 13.50 -13.50
CA GLU A 3 -8.92 12.57 -13.94
C GLU A 3 -10.11 12.53 -12.97
N VAL A 4 -9.85 12.64 -11.66
CA VAL A 4 -10.89 12.74 -10.64
C VAL A 4 -11.70 14.02 -10.84
N LYS A 5 -11.03 15.15 -11.02
CA LYS A 5 -11.69 16.44 -11.31
C LYS A 5 -12.53 16.36 -12.58
N ASP A 6 -11.98 15.81 -13.67
CA ASP A 6 -12.70 15.61 -14.94
C ASP A 6 -13.93 14.70 -14.76
N GLY A 7 -13.82 13.65 -13.95
CA GLY A 7 -14.93 12.77 -13.59
C GLY A 7 -16.07 13.50 -12.88
N PHE A 8 -15.76 14.42 -11.97
CA PHE A 8 -16.79 15.26 -11.32
C PHE A 8 -17.39 16.30 -12.28
N GLU A 9 -16.55 17.00 -13.06
CA GLU A 9 -17.02 18.03 -14.01
C GLU A 9 -17.94 17.47 -15.09
N LYS A 10 -17.72 16.20 -15.50
CA LYS A 10 -18.54 15.50 -16.49
C LYS A 10 -19.65 14.64 -15.89
N PHE A 11 -19.86 14.69 -14.56
CA PHE A 11 -20.83 13.86 -13.83
C PHE A 11 -20.61 12.33 -14.03
N GLN A 12 -19.37 11.91 -14.31
CA GLN A 12 -18.96 10.51 -14.50
C GLN A 12 -18.45 9.92 -13.17
N TYR A 13 -19.32 9.82 -12.16
CA TYR A 13 -18.93 9.39 -10.81
C TYR A 13 -18.34 7.97 -10.72
N PHE A 14 -18.71 7.07 -11.65
CA PHE A 14 -18.09 5.75 -11.76
C PHE A 14 -16.57 5.86 -12.05
N ARG A 15 -16.19 6.78 -12.94
CA ARG A 15 -14.78 7.01 -13.30
C ARG A 15 -13.99 7.56 -12.12
N PHE A 16 -14.60 8.45 -11.33
CA PHE A 16 -14.03 8.90 -10.06
C PHE A 16 -13.70 7.71 -9.15
N PHE A 17 -14.67 6.84 -8.90
CA PHE A 17 -14.49 5.69 -8.00
C PHE A 17 -13.38 4.77 -8.49
N GLN A 18 -13.38 4.42 -9.78
CA GLN A 18 -12.35 3.57 -10.38
C GLN A 18 -10.95 4.21 -10.29
N THR A 19 -10.84 5.52 -10.54
CA THR A 19 -9.56 6.24 -10.51
C THR A 19 -8.99 6.27 -9.08
N ILE A 20 -9.80 6.61 -8.08
CA ILE A 20 -9.37 6.63 -6.68
C ILE A 20 -9.00 5.23 -6.20
N GLN A 21 -9.83 4.22 -6.50
CA GLN A 21 -9.56 2.84 -6.10
C GLN A 21 -8.25 2.33 -6.71
N ASN A 22 -8.04 2.56 -8.01
CA ASN A 22 -6.80 2.17 -8.69
C ASN A 22 -5.58 2.87 -8.09
N PHE A 23 -5.67 4.18 -7.83
CA PHE A 23 -4.58 4.91 -7.18
C PHE A 23 -4.24 4.37 -5.78
N CYS A 24 -5.25 4.11 -4.95
CA CYS A 24 -5.04 3.57 -3.61
C CYS A 24 -4.44 2.15 -3.63
N VAL A 25 -4.91 1.28 -4.53
CA VAL A 25 -4.46 -0.11 -4.60
C VAL A 25 -3.13 -0.25 -5.32
N VAL A 26 -3.03 0.25 -6.55
CA VAL A 26 -1.90 0.00 -7.44
C VAL A 26 -0.73 0.93 -7.12
N ASP A 27 -0.97 2.23 -7.02
CA ASP A 27 0.10 3.22 -6.85
C ASP A 27 0.56 3.34 -5.40
N LEU A 28 -0.39 3.46 -4.46
CA LEU A 28 -0.07 3.62 -3.05
C LEU A 28 0.26 2.28 -2.40
N SER A 29 -0.72 1.39 -2.25
CA SER A 29 -0.57 0.16 -1.46
C SER A 29 0.48 -0.80 -2.04
N ASN A 30 0.30 -1.21 -3.31
CA ASN A 30 1.13 -2.25 -3.92
C ASN A 30 2.55 -1.77 -4.29
N PHE A 31 2.75 -0.45 -4.43
CA PHE A 31 4.01 0.10 -4.92
C PHE A 31 4.66 1.05 -3.93
N TYR A 32 4.09 2.25 -3.73
CA TYR A 32 4.76 3.33 -3.02
C TYR A 32 4.95 3.01 -1.53
N LEU A 33 3.88 2.59 -0.84
CA LEU A 33 3.92 2.26 0.59
C LEU A 33 4.82 1.06 0.86
N ASP A 34 4.85 0.10 -0.05
CA ASP A 34 5.69 -1.09 0.11
C ASP A 34 7.19 -0.75 0.06
N ILE A 35 7.61 0.07 -0.90
CA ILE A 35 9.00 0.57 -0.97
C ILE A 35 9.30 1.55 0.19
N ALA A 36 8.32 2.35 0.61
CA ALA A 36 8.50 3.38 1.62
C ALA A 36 8.74 2.83 3.03
N LYS A 37 8.31 1.60 3.35
CA LYS A 37 8.45 1.02 4.70
C LYS A 37 9.88 1.06 5.21
N ASP A 38 10.85 0.69 4.40
CA ASP A 38 12.27 0.76 4.77
C ASP A 38 12.68 2.19 5.16
N ARG A 39 12.30 3.18 4.35
CA ARG A 39 12.58 4.60 4.62
C ARG A 39 11.95 5.05 5.93
N LEU A 40 10.72 4.65 6.19
CA LEU A 40 9.93 5.11 7.33
C LEU A 40 10.35 4.43 8.63
N TYR A 41 10.70 3.16 8.60
CA TYR A 41 10.97 2.37 9.79
C TYR A 41 12.45 2.33 10.17
N ILE A 42 13.36 2.42 9.20
CA ILE A 42 14.79 2.21 9.45
C ILE A 42 15.54 3.54 9.60
N SER A 43 15.24 4.52 8.76
CA SER A 43 15.93 5.80 8.74
C SER A 43 15.70 6.59 10.04
N ALA A 44 16.71 7.38 10.44
CA ALA A 44 16.58 8.30 11.56
C ALA A 44 15.41 9.27 11.36
N THR A 45 14.81 9.74 12.45
CA THR A 45 13.58 10.55 12.45
C THR A 45 13.71 11.85 11.67
N ASP A 46 14.90 12.44 11.65
CA ASP A 46 15.27 13.69 10.98
C ASP A 46 16.01 13.48 9.65
N ALA A 47 16.29 12.22 9.26
CA ALA A 47 16.99 11.93 8.03
C ALA A 47 16.22 12.45 6.81
N TYR A 48 16.92 13.11 5.89
CA TYR A 48 16.35 13.68 4.67
C TYR A 48 15.46 12.67 3.90
N ARG A 49 15.93 11.43 3.74
CA ARG A 49 15.20 10.34 3.05
C ARG A 49 13.85 10.04 3.69
N ARG A 50 13.77 10.06 5.02
CA ARG A 50 12.51 9.84 5.77
C ARG A 50 11.59 11.05 5.66
N ARG A 51 12.14 12.26 5.87
CA ARG A 51 11.38 13.52 5.79
C ARG A 51 10.79 13.74 4.40
N SER A 52 11.58 13.51 3.35
CA SER A 52 11.14 13.55 1.95
C SER A 52 9.96 12.61 1.69
N CYS A 53 10.02 11.36 2.17
CA CYS A 53 8.91 10.42 2.05
C CYS A 53 7.67 10.87 2.84
N GLN A 54 7.84 11.36 4.07
CA GLN A 54 6.74 11.89 4.89
C GLN A 54 6.06 13.10 4.24
N THR A 55 6.80 13.98 3.57
CA THR A 55 6.24 15.12 2.82
C THR A 55 5.31 14.63 1.71
N VAL A 56 5.72 13.63 0.92
CA VAL A 56 4.87 13.06 -0.14
C VAL A 56 3.63 12.39 0.45
N LEU A 57 3.77 11.64 1.55
CA LEU A 57 2.63 11.02 2.25
C LEU A 57 1.65 12.05 2.80
N ALA A 58 2.15 13.16 3.35
CA ALA A 58 1.34 14.26 3.84
C ALA A 58 0.50 14.87 2.70
N VAL A 59 1.15 15.20 1.58
CA VAL A 59 0.47 15.71 0.38
C VAL A 59 -0.56 14.70 -0.16
N ALA A 60 -0.23 13.41 -0.18
CA ALA A 60 -1.12 12.37 -0.68
C ALA A 60 -2.37 12.20 0.19
N VAL A 61 -2.22 12.13 1.52
CA VAL A 61 -3.36 11.91 2.44
C VAL A 61 -4.30 13.10 2.48
N GLU A 62 -3.77 14.32 2.51
CA GLU A 62 -4.60 15.54 2.47
C GLU A 62 -5.41 15.62 1.16
N ASN A 63 -4.75 15.40 0.01
CA ASN A 63 -5.42 15.49 -1.28
C ASN A 63 -6.41 14.34 -1.51
N LEU A 64 -6.13 13.15 -0.95
CA LEU A 64 -7.08 12.04 -0.97
C LEU A 64 -8.33 12.38 -0.14
N ALA A 65 -8.18 12.91 1.08
CA ALA A 65 -9.30 13.33 1.91
C ALA A 65 -10.17 14.38 1.19
N LYS A 66 -9.54 15.42 0.61
CA LYS A 66 -10.22 16.45 -0.19
C LYS A 66 -10.95 15.86 -1.40
N ALA A 67 -10.32 14.94 -2.13
CA ALA A 67 -10.88 14.36 -3.35
C ALA A 67 -12.09 13.46 -3.07
N ILE A 68 -12.11 12.73 -1.95
CA ILE A 68 -13.21 11.83 -1.61
C ILE A 68 -14.34 12.49 -0.84
N ALA A 69 -14.12 13.67 -0.25
CA ALA A 69 -15.09 14.40 0.57
C ALA A 69 -16.50 14.54 -0.04
N PRO A 70 -16.70 14.79 -1.35
CA PRO A 70 -18.03 14.91 -1.94
C PRO A 70 -18.85 13.61 -1.95
N VAL A 71 -18.20 12.45 -1.91
CA VAL A 71 -18.83 11.12 -2.04
C VAL A 71 -18.77 10.33 -0.74
N LEU A 72 -17.67 10.46 0.01
CA LEU A 72 -17.41 9.78 1.28
C LEU A 72 -17.16 10.81 2.40
N PRO A 73 -18.15 11.65 2.74
CA PRO A 73 -17.95 12.82 3.60
C PRO A 73 -17.46 12.46 5.01
N HIS A 74 -18.06 11.44 5.63
CA HIS A 74 -17.68 11.00 6.97
C HIS A 74 -16.25 10.43 7.01
N MET A 75 -15.87 9.66 5.99
CA MET A 75 -14.53 9.08 5.89
C MET A 75 -13.47 10.14 5.61
N ALA A 76 -13.77 11.09 4.73
CA ALA A 76 -12.88 12.23 4.45
C ALA A 76 -12.63 13.06 5.72
N GLU A 77 -13.69 13.35 6.47
CA GLU A 77 -13.60 14.11 7.71
C GLU A 77 -12.84 13.32 8.78
N ASP A 78 -13.10 12.01 8.92
CA ASP A 78 -12.37 11.16 9.87
C ASP A 78 -10.87 11.11 9.56
N ILE A 79 -10.49 10.98 8.27
CA ILE A 79 -9.08 11.09 7.85
C ILE A 79 -8.52 12.45 8.26
N TRP A 80 -9.22 13.54 7.94
CA TRP A 80 -8.76 14.92 8.21
C TRP A 80 -8.52 15.18 9.70
N GLN A 81 -9.45 14.75 10.56
CA GLN A 81 -9.34 14.91 12.02
C GLN A 81 -8.19 14.10 12.64
N ASN A 82 -7.74 13.03 11.98
CA ASN A 82 -6.68 12.16 12.46
C ASN A 82 -5.31 12.43 11.79
N ILE A 83 -5.19 13.50 11.01
CA ILE A 83 -3.89 13.94 10.48
C ILE A 83 -2.99 14.36 11.66
N PRO A 84 -1.76 13.80 11.79
CA PRO A 84 -0.92 13.98 12.98
C PRO A 84 -0.17 15.31 13.02
N TYR A 85 -0.54 16.27 12.17
CA TYR A 85 0.07 17.59 12.07
C TYR A 85 -1.01 18.66 11.84
N PRO A 86 -0.74 19.92 12.23
CA PRO A 86 -1.70 21.00 12.05
C PRO A 86 -2.01 21.23 10.57
N THR A 87 -3.30 21.32 10.25
CA THR A 87 -3.79 21.75 8.93
C THR A 87 -4.35 23.17 9.02
N PRO A 88 -4.40 23.94 7.91
CA PRO A 88 -4.91 25.32 7.93
C PRO A 88 -6.40 25.44 8.26
N TYR A 89 -7.15 24.34 8.18
CA TYR A 89 -8.60 24.29 8.28
C TYR A 89 -9.05 23.22 9.26
N LYS A 90 -10.14 23.47 9.99
CA LYS A 90 -10.61 22.51 11.01
C LYS A 90 -11.30 21.31 10.38
N SER A 91 -11.98 21.49 9.26
CA SER A 91 -12.69 20.43 8.55
C SER A 91 -12.21 20.33 7.10
N VAL A 92 -12.30 19.13 6.52
CA VAL A 92 -11.95 18.91 5.10
C VAL A 92 -12.81 19.78 4.19
N PHE A 93 -14.07 20.04 4.57
CA PHE A 93 -15.02 20.82 3.77
C PHE A 93 -14.67 22.32 3.70
N GLU A 94 -13.88 22.82 4.65
CA GLU A 94 -13.36 24.20 4.64
C GLU A 94 -12.16 24.34 3.70
N SER A 95 -11.47 23.24 3.41
CA SER A 95 -10.21 23.26 2.65
C SER A 95 -10.38 23.43 1.14
N GLY A 96 -11.61 23.25 0.63
CA GLY A 96 -11.95 23.36 -0.77
C GLY A 96 -11.44 22.21 -1.64
N TRP A 97 -11.46 22.41 -2.96
CA TRP A 97 -11.02 21.38 -3.91
C TRP A 97 -9.50 21.19 -3.92
N VAL A 98 -9.06 19.99 -4.31
CA VAL A 98 -7.65 19.64 -4.50
C VAL A 98 -6.97 20.66 -5.44
N LYS A 99 -5.85 21.23 -4.97
CA LYS A 99 -4.98 22.10 -5.77
C LYS A 99 -3.64 21.41 -5.95
N MET A 100 -3.31 21.11 -7.20
CA MET A 100 -2.00 20.58 -7.57
C MET A 100 -1.14 21.72 -8.08
N GLU A 101 0.10 21.77 -7.64
CA GLU A 101 1.07 22.74 -8.16
C GLU A 101 1.52 22.28 -9.55
N GLU A 102 1.51 23.19 -10.52
CA GLU A 102 1.87 22.88 -11.92
C GLU A 102 3.31 22.34 -12.04
N GLN A 103 4.19 22.79 -11.15
CA GLN A 103 5.58 22.33 -11.07
C GLN A 103 5.74 20.83 -10.75
N TRP A 104 4.72 20.16 -10.22
CA TRP A 104 4.78 18.70 -9.99
C TRP A 104 4.44 17.89 -11.24
N HIS A 105 3.94 18.52 -12.31
CA HIS A 105 3.63 17.84 -13.55
C HIS A 105 4.89 17.67 -14.41
N ASN A 106 5.51 16.49 -14.31
CA ASN A 106 6.71 16.14 -15.08
C ASN A 106 6.48 14.85 -15.91
N PRO A 107 6.13 14.97 -17.20
CA PRO A 107 5.80 13.81 -18.04
C PRO A 107 7.02 12.93 -18.38
N GLU A 108 8.22 13.53 -18.46
CA GLU A 108 9.45 12.78 -18.72
C GLU A 108 9.80 11.88 -17.54
N LEU A 109 9.67 12.40 -16.32
CA LEU A 109 9.83 11.61 -15.10
C LEU A 109 8.77 10.50 -15.00
N ALA A 110 7.52 10.79 -15.36
CA ALA A 110 6.45 9.79 -15.37
C ALA A 110 6.78 8.61 -16.30
N LYS A 111 7.25 8.89 -17.52
CA LYS A 111 7.67 7.86 -18.50
C LYS A 111 8.80 6.99 -17.96
N LEU A 112 9.80 7.58 -17.29
CA LEU A 112 10.86 6.82 -16.64
C LEU A 112 10.33 5.88 -15.55
N TRP A 113 9.41 6.37 -14.69
CA TRP A 113 8.83 5.53 -13.64
C TRP A 113 7.94 4.41 -14.17
N GLU A 114 7.30 4.59 -15.33
CA GLU A 114 6.60 3.51 -16.02
C GLU A 114 7.56 2.39 -16.43
N GLU A 115 8.73 2.72 -17.01
CA GLU A 115 9.75 1.73 -17.36
C GLU A 115 10.37 1.06 -16.13
N LEU A 116 10.61 1.80 -15.04
CA LEU A 116 11.07 1.24 -13.77
C LEU A 116 10.06 0.26 -13.17
N ARG A 117 8.76 0.56 -13.24
CA ARG A 117 7.69 -0.31 -12.75
C ARG A 117 7.53 -1.58 -13.60
N LYS A 118 7.65 -1.47 -14.93
CA LYS A 118 7.72 -2.63 -15.83
C LYS A 118 8.92 -3.51 -15.47
N THR A 119 10.10 -2.90 -15.32
CA THR A 119 11.32 -3.59 -14.89
C THR A 119 11.11 -4.32 -13.56
N ARG A 120 10.55 -3.64 -12.54
CA ARG A 120 10.24 -4.25 -11.24
C ARG A 120 9.30 -5.45 -11.37
N THR A 121 8.30 -5.36 -12.24
CA THR A 121 7.36 -6.47 -12.48
C THR A 121 8.08 -7.70 -13.03
N GLU A 122 9.00 -7.53 -13.99
CA GLU A 122 9.79 -8.64 -14.52
C GLU A 122 10.79 -9.19 -13.48
N VAL A 123 11.42 -8.33 -12.68
CA VAL A 123 12.32 -8.76 -11.59
C VAL A 123 11.55 -9.59 -10.56
N ASN A 124 10.36 -9.13 -10.14
CA ASN A 124 9.51 -9.84 -9.20
C ASN A 124 9.13 -11.24 -9.71
N LYS A 125 8.88 -11.43 -11.02
CA LYS A 125 8.60 -12.76 -11.57
C LYS A 125 9.77 -13.73 -11.36
N VAL A 126 11.00 -13.28 -11.56
CA VAL A 126 12.20 -14.11 -11.37
C VAL A 126 12.44 -14.38 -9.87
N LEU A 127 12.24 -13.38 -9.01
CA LEU A 127 12.31 -13.54 -7.55
C LEU A 127 11.29 -14.56 -7.04
N GLU A 128 10.03 -14.46 -7.47
CA GLU A 128 8.98 -15.40 -7.07
C GLU A 128 9.27 -16.83 -7.56
N LYS A 129 9.86 -16.99 -8.74
CA LYS A 129 10.33 -18.30 -9.21
C LYS A 129 11.41 -18.86 -8.27
N ALA A 130 12.42 -18.05 -7.92
CA ALA A 130 13.49 -18.46 -7.00
C ALA A 130 12.96 -18.80 -5.60
N ARG A 131 11.94 -18.09 -5.12
CA ARG A 131 11.26 -18.38 -3.85
C ARG A 131 10.45 -19.67 -3.89
N ALA A 132 9.69 -19.90 -4.96
CA ALA A 132 8.87 -21.10 -5.13
C ALA A 132 9.74 -22.38 -5.15
N GLU A 133 10.93 -22.29 -5.73
CA GLU A 133 11.91 -23.38 -5.78
C GLU A 133 12.84 -23.43 -4.53
N LYS A 134 12.60 -22.55 -3.54
CA LYS A 134 13.34 -22.46 -2.26
C LYS A 134 14.82 -22.12 -2.38
N ALA A 135 15.25 -21.53 -3.49
CA ALA A 135 16.61 -21.01 -3.62
C ALA A 135 16.87 -19.78 -2.74
N ILE A 136 15.82 -19.01 -2.48
CA ILE A 136 15.79 -17.89 -1.52
C ILE A 136 14.52 -17.99 -0.66
N GLY A 137 14.62 -17.57 0.61
CA GLY A 137 13.45 -17.49 1.51
C GLY A 137 12.72 -16.16 1.36
N ALA A 138 13.39 -15.08 1.76
CA ALA A 138 12.92 -13.71 1.62
C ALA A 138 13.55 -13.02 0.39
N PRO A 139 12.86 -12.06 -0.26
CA PRO A 139 13.43 -11.26 -1.35
C PRO A 139 14.75 -10.57 -1.00
N LEU A 140 14.97 -10.21 0.26
CA LEU A 140 16.25 -9.68 0.73
C LEU A 140 17.43 -10.62 0.62
N GLU A 141 17.20 -11.92 0.64
CA GLU A 141 18.28 -12.88 0.49
C GLU A 141 18.79 -12.90 -0.95
N ALA A 142 18.17 -12.14 -1.86
CA ALA A 142 18.53 -12.05 -3.25
C ALA A 142 19.44 -10.84 -3.57
N LYS A 143 20.36 -11.10 -4.49
CA LYS A 143 21.05 -10.11 -5.31
C LYS A 143 20.48 -10.19 -6.72
N VAL A 144 20.03 -9.06 -7.24
CA VAL A 144 19.50 -8.94 -8.60
C VAL A 144 20.60 -8.49 -9.54
N LEU A 145 20.84 -9.26 -10.59
CA LEU A 145 21.74 -8.90 -11.68
C LEU A 145 20.88 -8.40 -12.85
N LEU A 146 21.05 -7.15 -13.24
CA LEU A 146 20.16 -6.47 -14.18
C LEU A 146 20.95 -5.95 -15.39
N TYR A 147 20.63 -6.49 -16.56
CA TYR A 147 21.11 -6.02 -17.86
C TYR A 147 19.98 -5.28 -18.59
N ILE A 148 20.24 -4.04 -19.04
CA ILE A 148 19.28 -3.24 -19.81
C ILE A 148 19.89 -2.96 -21.18
N LYS A 149 19.26 -3.44 -22.25
CA LYS A 149 19.80 -3.29 -23.61
C LYS A 149 19.79 -1.84 -24.08
N GLU A 150 18.73 -1.10 -23.77
CA GLU A 150 18.56 0.29 -24.21
C GLU A 150 19.55 1.23 -23.48
N PRO A 151 20.46 1.91 -24.21
CA PRO A 151 21.50 2.72 -23.59
C PRO A 151 20.96 3.90 -22.77
N GLU A 152 19.92 4.59 -23.28
CA GLU A 152 19.35 5.75 -22.59
C GLU A 152 18.74 5.37 -21.24
N LEU A 153 17.91 4.32 -21.22
CA LEU A 153 17.32 3.80 -20.00
C LEU A 153 18.39 3.26 -19.04
N ARG A 154 19.45 2.61 -19.55
CA ARG A 154 20.56 2.12 -18.73
C ARG A 154 21.26 3.27 -18.01
N GLU A 155 21.59 4.35 -18.71
CA GLU A 155 22.24 5.53 -18.11
C GLU A 155 21.33 6.23 -17.09
N GLN A 156 20.03 6.29 -17.35
CA GLN A 156 19.06 6.78 -16.36
C GLN A 156 19.00 5.86 -15.14
N ILE A 157 18.94 4.55 -15.31
CA ILE A 157 18.88 3.59 -14.19
C ILE A 157 20.19 3.58 -13.36
N LYS A 158 21.35 3.78 -13.99
CA LYS A 158 22.64 3.91 -13.31
C LYS A 158 22.66 5.03 -12.27
N THR A 159 21.94 6.13 -12.50
CA THR A 159 21.87 7.23 -11.52
C THR A 159 21.16 6.85 -10.20
N PHE A 160 20.31 5.82 -10.22
CA PHE A 160 19.66 5.25 -9.02
C PHE A 160 20.50 4.18 -8.33
N ASN A 161 21.58 3.71 -8.97
CA ASN A 161 22.53 2.77 -8.37
C ASN A 161 23.95 3.36 -8.48
N PRO A 162 24.25 4.43 -7.72
CA PRO A 162 25.59 4.96 -7.65
C PRO A 162 26.44 3.90 -6.94
N ILE A 163 27.08 3.02 -7.71
CA ILE A 163 28.05 2.07 -7.17
C ILE A 163 29.07 2.90 -6.39
N ALA A 164 29.06 2.73 -5.07
CA ALA A 164 30.08 3.25 -4.21
C ALA A 164 31.42 2.75 -4.76
N LYS A 165 32.38 3.67 -4.95
CA LYS A 165 33.76 3.39 -5.34
C LYS A 165 34.49 2.59 -4.25
N THR A 166 33.95 1.48 -3.80
CA THR A 166 34.42 0.68 -2.66
C THR A 166 35.16 -0.56 -3.13
N GLU A 167 35.87 -0.48 -4.25
CA GLU A 167 36.88 -1.49 -4.62
C GLU A 167 38.31 -0.93 -4.56
N LYS A 168 38.51 0.37 -4.29
CA LYS A 168 39.85 0.99 -4.24
C LYS A 168 40.43 1.21 -2.83
N SER A 169 39.69 1.02 -1.74
CA SER A 169 40.22 1.28 -0.38
C SER A 169 40.68 0.03 0.38
N GLN A 170 40.36 -1.18 -0.09
CA GLN A 170 40.73 -2.42 0.60
C GLN A 170 42.03 -3.05 0.07
N SER A 171 42.50 -2.65 -1.11
CA SER A 171 43.79 -3.08 -1.65
C SER A 171 44.98 -2.26 -1.13
N GLU A 172 44.80 -1.03 -0.66
CA GLU A 172 45.88 -0.21 -0.06
C GLU A 172 46.18 -0.56 1.40
N PHE A 173 45.28 -1.27 2.10
CA PHE A 173 45.48 -1.66 3.50
C PHE A 173 46.21 -3.01 3.67
N LEU A 174 46.34 -3.80 2.60
CA LEU A 174 46.95 -5.13 2.63
C LEU A 174 48.47 -5.12 2.33
N GLU A 175 49.03 -4.03 1.81
CA GLU A 175 50.47 -3.94 1.52
C GLU A 175 51.32 -3.46 2.72
N ALA A 176 50.70 -3.04 3.83
CA ALA A 176 51.43 -2.46 4.97
C ALA A 176 51.76 -3.46 6.10
N LYS A 177 51.65 -4.78 5.89
CA LYS A 177 51.96 -5.76 6.95
C LYS A 177 52.63 -7.02 6.44
N ILE A 178 53.84 -6.85 5.89
CA ILE A 178 54.84 -7.92 5.80
C ILE A 178 56.13 -7.40 6.43
N GLU A 179 56.35 -7.76 7.69
CA GLU A 179 57.71 -7.98 8.18
C GLU A 179 57.66 -9.14 9.19
N ILE A 180 58.54 -10.10 8.95
CA ILE A 180 58.59 -11.46 9.46
C ILE A 180 59.55 -11.49 10.66
N GLU A 181 59.30 -12.32 11.68
CA GLU A 181 60.35 -13.18 12.25
C GLU A 181 59.77 -14.45 12.91
N PRO A 182 60.54 -15.56 12.97
CA PRO A 182 60.01 -16.93 12.94
C PRO A 182 60.20 -17.68 14.27
N GLU A 183 59.44 -18.77 14.51
CA GLU A 183 60.01 -19.94 15.21
C GLU A 183 59.21 -21.24 15.05
N LYS A 184 59.96 -22.26 14.58
CA LYS A 184 59.99 -23.69 14.93
C LYS A 184 58.76 -24.60 14.75
N THR A 185 58.83 -25.32 13.63
CA THR A 185 58.69 -26.78 13.43
C THR A 185 58.32 -27.67 14.62
N GLU A 186 57.31 -28.53 14.43
CA GLU A 186 57.47 -29.97 14.72
C GLU A 186 56.58 -30.85 13.83
N ASN A 187 57.22 -31.88 13.26
CA ASN A 187 56.67 -32.88 12.35
C ASN A 187 55.82 -33.92 13.09
N LYS A 188 54.77 -34.44 12.43
CA LYS A 188 54.60 -35.88 12.12
C LYS A 188 53.24 -36.17 11.48
N THR A 189 53.27 -36.65 10.25
CA THR A 189 52.34 -37.68 9.76
C THR A 189 53.12 -39.00 9.76
N PRO A 190 52.50 -40.18 9.92
CA PRO A 190 52.00 -40.79 8.69
C PRO A 190 50.76 -41.71 8.85
N ASN A 191 50.07 -41.83 7.71
CA ASN A 191 49.77 -43.10 7.04
C ASN A 191 48.30 -43.51 6.86
N ASN A 192 48.10 -44.04 5.65
CA ASN A 192 46.91 -44.51 4.99
C ASN A 192 46.17 -45.64 5.71
N GLN A 193 44.86 -45.77 5.48
CA GLN A 193 44.26 -47.03 4.99
C GLN A 193 42.82 -46.85 4.51
N ALA A 194 42.57 -47.35 3.30
CA ALA A 194 41.24 -47.59 2.75
C ALA A 194 40.61 -48.86 3.36
N LYS A 195 39.28 -48.86 3.56
CA LYS A 195 38.44 -50.07 3.62
C LYS A 195 36.96 -49.73 3.35
N SER A 196 36.34 -50.57 2.52
CA SER A 196 34.93 -50.55 2.05
C SER A 196 33.97 -51.25 3.06
N PRO A 197 32.65 -51.43 2.82
CA PRO A 197 31.60 -50.97 3.72
C PRO A 197 30.82 -52.11 4.40
N ALA A 198 30.40 -51.92 5.65
CA ALA A 198 29.25 -52.65 6.24
C ALA A 198 28.89 -52.03 7.60
N ASN A 199 27.63 -51.64 7.80
CA ASN A 199 26.75 -52.26 8.80
C ASN A 199 25.42 -51.52 8.94
N PHE A 200 24.39 -52.15 8.36
CA PHE A 200 22.96 -51.86 8.43
C PHE A 200 22.37 -52.35 9.78
N THR A 201 22.90 -51.87 10.90
CA THR A 201 22.41 -52.25 12.25
C THR A 201 22.08 -51.07 13.15
N GLN A 202 22.22 -49.84 12.66
CA GLN A 202 21.87 -48.63 13.41
C GLN A 202 20.46 -48.10 13.10
N THR A 203 19.85 -48.56 12.00
CA THR A 203 18.53 -48.11 11.54
C THR A 203 17.36 -48.81 12.25
N GLN A 204 17.54 -50.04 12.74
CA GLN A 204 16.47 -50.77 13.44
C GLN A 204 16.22 -50.26 14.86
N ASN A 205 17.27 -49.86 15.58
CA ASN A 205 17.14 -49.32 16.94
C ASN A 205 16.53 -47.91 16.94
N PHE A 206 16.78 -47.12 15.90
CA PHE A 206 16.20 -45.78 15.76
C PHE A 206 14.70 -45.81 15.44
N LEU A 207 14.26 -46.77 14.62
CA LEU A 207 12.85 -46.92 14.26
C LEU A 207 11.99 -47.33 15.47
N SER A 208 12.48 -48.21 16.34
CA SER A 208 11.76 -48.62 17.55
C SER A 208 11.66 -47.49 18.59
N GLU A 209 12.74 -46.71 18.78
CA GLU A 209 12.69 -45.52 19.65
C GLU A 209 11.76 -44.43 19.11
N PHE A 210 11.71 -44.24 17.78
CA PHE A 210 10.82 -43.28 17.15
C PHE A 210 9.34 -43.66 17.28
N THR A 211 9.01 -44.95 17.21
CA THR A 211 7.63 -45.44 17.42
C THR A 211 7.15 -45.27 18.86
N ASP A 212 8.02 -45.43 19.86
CA ASP A 212 7.68 -45.23 21.26
C ASP A 212 7.50 -43.74 21.61
N ILE A 213 8.30 -42.86 20.99
CA ILE A 213 8.16 -41.40 21.13
C ILE A 213 6.86 -40.92 20.45
N LEU A 214 6.55 -41.42 19.24
CA LEU A 214 5.29 -41.11 18.55
C LEU A 214 4.06 -41.57 19.35
N SER A 215 4.10 -42.76 19.94
CA SER A 215 3.05 -43.31 20.82
C SER A 215 2.81 -42.45 22.07
N LYS A 216 3.89 -41.99 22.74
CA LYS A 216 3.81 -41.09 23.90
C LYS A 216 3.29 -39.69 23.55
N VAL A 217 3.64 -39.16 22.38
CA VAL A 217 3.14 -37.85 21.91
C VAL A 217 1.67 -37.95 21.48
N PHE A 218 1.27 -39.03 20.81
CA PHE A 218 -0.09 -39.22 20.32
C PHE A 218 -1.10 -39.45 21.45
N SER A 219 -0.70 -40.16 22.51
CA SER A 219 -1.54 -40.36 23.71
C SER A 219 -1.71 -39.09 24.57
N GLY A 220 -0.71 -38.20 24.58
CA GLY A 220 -0.79 -36.92 25.29
C GLY A 220 -1.66 -35.86 24.60
N TYR A 221 -1.77 -35.92 23.26
CA TYR A 221 -2.44 -34.89 22.44
C TYR A 221 -3.77 -35.33 21.83
N GLN A 222 -4.29 -36.52 22.15
CA GLN A 222 -5.52 -37.07 21.58
C GLN A 222 -6.75 -36.13 21.64
N LYS A 223 -6.90 -35.37 22.75
CA LYS A 223 -7.97 -34.37 22.90
C LYS A 223 -7.75 -33.13 22.03
N VAL A 224 -6.51 -32.69 21.87
CA VAL A 224 -6.13 -31.51 21.08
C VAL A 224 -6.18 -31.81 19.58
N LEU A 225 -5.71 -32.99 19.17
CA LEU A 225 -5.80 -33.49 17.80
C LEU A 225 -7.26 -33.72 17.38
N GLY A 226 -8.09 -34.25 18.29
CA GLY A 226 -9.53 -34.36 18.07
C GLY A 226 -10.20 -33.00 17.86
N ALA A 227 -9.89 -32.00 18.70
CA ALA A 227 -10.40 -30.65 18.54
C ALA A 227 -9.93 -29.99 17.22
N ALA A 228 -8.66 -30.15 16.85
CA ALA A 228 -8.13 -29.65 15.58
C ALA A 228 -8.82 -30.32 14.37
N PHE A 229 -9.08 -31.62 14.45
CA PHE A 229 -9.81 -32.36 13.41
C PHE A 229 -11.26 -31.88 13.27
N PHE A 230 -11.95 -31.61 14.39
CA PHE A 230 -13.29 -31.01 14.39
C PHE A 230 -13.29 -29.60 13.79
N ILE A 231 -12.28 -28.78 14.09
CA ILE A 231 -12.14 -27.44 13.49
C ILE A 231 -11.90 -27.54 11.98
N ILE A 232 -11.07 -28.47 11.52
CA ILE A 232 -10.82 -28.69 10.09
C ILE A 232 -12.09 -29.16 9.37
N ILE A 233 -12.85 -30.09 9.98
CA ILE A 233 -14.14 -30.54 9.44
C ILE A 233 -15.14 -29.38 9.41
N LEU A 234 -15.21 -28.56 10.46
CA LEU A 234 -16.08 -27.40 10.51
C LEU A 234 -15.74 -26.39 9.42
N LEU A 235 -14.45 -26.12 9.19
CA LEU A 235 -13.99 -25.25 8.11
C LEU A 235 -14.30 -25.82 6.73
N LEU A 236 -14.19 -27.14 6.53
CA LEU A 236 -14.60 -27.81 5.30
C LEU A 236 -16.11 -27.69 5.06
N LEU A 237 -16.93 -27.89 6.10
CA LEU A 237 -18.39 -27.72 6.01
C LEU A 237 -18.78 -26.28 5.68
N ILE A 238 -18.13 -25.30 6.31
CA ILE A 238 -18.34 -23.87 6.01
C ILE A 238 -17.96 -23.59 4.55
N ARG A 239 -16.84 -24.12 4.07
CA ARG A 239 -16.40 -23.92 2.69
C ARG A 239 -17.37 -24.53 1.68
N VAL A 240 -17.93 -25.71 1.95
CA VAL A 240 -18.98 -26.32 1.13
C VAL A 240 -20.25 -25.47 1.15
N ALA A 241 -20.69 -25.00 2.32
CA ALA A 241 -21.87 -24.14 2.44
C ALA A 241 -21.72 -22.83 1.67
N VAL A 242 -20.55 -22.16 1.77
CA VAL A 242 -20.24 -20.95 1.00
C VAL A 242 -20.26 -21.23 -0.50
N THR A 243 -19.69 -22.37 -0.93
CA THR A 243 -19.70 -22.76 -2.35
C THR A 243 -21.13 -22.95 -2.84
N VAL A 244 -21.98 -23.64 -2.08
CA VAL A 244 -23.40 -23.84 -2.42
C VAL A 244 -24.15 -22.51 -2.52
N VAL A 245 -23.94 -21.57 -1.59
CA VAL A 245 -24.56 -20.24 -1.62
C VAL A 245 -24.13 -19.46 -2.86
N ILE A 246 -22.84 -19.50 -3.22
CA ILE A 246 -22.33 -18.87 -4.43
C ILE A 246 -22.93 -19.54 -5.68
N THR A 247 -23.07 -20.86 -5.70
CA THR A 247 -23.70 -21.58 -6.82
C THR A 247 -25.18 -21.25 -6.96
N ILE A 248 -25.92 -21.08 -5.85
CA ILE A 248 -27.31 -20.61 -5.86
C ILE A 248 -27.40 -19.19 -6.44
N HIS A 249 -26.44 -18.31 -6.12
CA HIS A 249 -26.37 -16.97 -6.69
C HIS A 249 -26.02 -16.98 -8.20
N GLN A 250 -25.43 -18.06 -8.72
CA GLN A 250 -25.21 -18.23 -10.16
C GLN A 250 -26.44 -18.77 -10.92
N LEU A 251 -27.54 -19.11 -10.23
CA LEU A 251 -28.79 -19.42 -10.89
C LEU A 251 -29.42 -18.11 -11.40
N PRO A 252 -29.54 -17.90 -12.73
CA PRO A 252 -30.02 -16.63 -13.31
C PRO A 252 -31.46 -16.27 -12.91
N VAL A 253 -32.17 -17.22 -12.31
CA VAL A 253 -33.55 -17.07 -11.83
C VAL A 253 -33.63 -16.33 -10.49
N VAL A 254 -32.62 -16.44 -9.60
CA VAL A 254 -32.70 -15.86 -8.24
C VAL A 254 -32.61 -14.33 -8.26
N SER A 255 -31.69 -13.77 -9.04
CA SER A 255 -31.57 -12.31 -9.21
C SER A 255 -32.85 -11.71 -9.79
N SER A 256 -33.37 -12.35 -10.84
CA SER A 256 -34.60 -11.92 -11.53
C SER A 256 -35.83 -11.97 -10.61
N ILE A 257 -35.95 -13.01 -9.77
CA ILE A 257 -37.04 -13.13 -8.78
C ILE A 257 -36.91 -12.07 -7.68
N MET A 258 -35.70 -11.81 -7.16
CA MET A 258 -35.50 -10.81 -6.11
C MET A 258 -35.75 -9.38 -6.62
N GLU A 259 -35.35 -9.07 -7.85
CA GLU A 259 -35.67 -7.79 -8.49
C GLU A 259 -37.17 -7.64 -8.70
N LEU A 260 -37.87 -8.71 -9.14
CA LEU A 260 -39.31 -8.68 -9.31
C LEU A 260 -40.05 -8.48 -7.98
N VAL A 261 -39.63 -9.17 -6.91
CA VAL A 261 -40.17 -8.96 -5.55
C VAL A 261 -39.89 -7.54 -5.05
N GLY A 262 -38.70 -7.01 -5.32
CA GLY A 262 -38.30 -5.63 -5.03
C GLY A 262 -39.18 -4.62 -5.75
N MET A 263 -39.44 -4.81 -7.05
CA MET A 263 -40.32 -3.95 -7.84
C MET A 263 -41.76 -4.02 -7.34
N ILE A 264 -42.30 -5.21 -7.08
CA ILE A 264 -43.68 -5.40 -6.59
C ILE A 264 -43.84 -4.74 -5.20
N SER A 265 -42.88 -4.94 -4.30
CA SER A 265 -42.93 -4.35 -2.95
C SER A 265 -42.80 -2.83 -2.99
N THR A 266 -41.95 -2.30 -3.86
CA THR A 266 -41.80 -0.84 -4.06
C THR A 266 -43.07 -0.23 -4.62
N ILE A 267 -43.68 -0.84 -5.64
CA ILE A 267 -44.95 -0.37 -6.21
C ILE A 267 -46.05 -0.40 -5.14
N ARG A 268 -46.15 -1.47 -4.35
CA ARG A 268 -47.12 -1.59 -3.26
C ARG A 268 -46.91 -0.55 -2.16
N PHE A 269 -45.65 -0.26 -1.80
CA PHE A 269 -45.31 0.77 -0.82
C PHE A 269 -45.62 2.18 -1.32
N VAL A 270 -45.26 2.49 -2.57
CA VAL A 270 -45.53 3.81 -3.16
C VAL A 270 -47.03 4.05 -3.28
N THR A 271 -47.78 3.07 -3.78
CA THR A 271 -49.22 3.17 -3.96
C THR A 271 -50.00 3.18 -2.65
N GLY A 272 -49.59 2.35 -1.69
CA GLY A 272 -50.23 2.24 -0.38
C GLY A 272 -49.91 3.40 0.56
N ASP A 273 -48.66 3.84 0.62
CA ASP A 273 -48.18 4.68 1.71
C ASP A 273 -47.74 6.09 1.27
N LEU A 274 -47.31 6.28 0.02
CA LEU A 274 -46.73 7.57 -0.44
C LEU A 274 -47.64 8.41 -1.34
N LEU A 275 -48.50 7.81 -2.17
CA LEU A 275 -49.30 8.59 -3.15
C LEU A 275 -50.34 9.50 -2.49
N PHE A 276 -51.03 9.02 -1.45
CA PHE A 276 -52.12 9.78 -0.79
C PHE A 276 -51.64 10.50 0.47
N ALA A 277 -52.03 11.77 0.63
CA ALA A 277 -51.62 12.62 1.76
C ALA A 277 -51.98 12.02 3.13
N LYS A 278 -53.15 11.39 3.23
CA LYS A 278 -53.62 10.71 4.45
C LYS A 278 -52.75 9.51 4.82
N ASN A 279 -52.17 8.81 3.84
CA ASN A 279 -51.34 7.64 4.08
C ASN A 279 -49.90 8.05 4.43
N ARG A 280 -49.40 9.15 3.85
CA ARG A 280 -48.11 9.77 4.25
C ARG A 280 -48.11 10.21 5.71
N GLN A 281 -49.21 10.80 6.17
CA GLN A 281 -49.35 11.20 7.58
C GLN A 281 -49.32 9.99 8.51
N LYS A 282 -50.10 8.94 8.21
CA LYS A 282 -50.08 7.67 8.97
C LYS A 282 -48.70 7.00 8.98
N LEU A 283 -47.99 6.98 7.85
CA LEU A 283 -46.63 6.45 7.76
C LEU A 283 -45.68 7.27 8.63
N SER A 284 -45.78 8.59 8.60
CA SER A 284 -44.93 9.48 9.41
C SER A 284 -45.17 9.31 10.92
N GLU A 285 -46.43 9.11 11.34
CA GLU A 285 -46.78 8.83 12.73
C GLU A 285 -46.22 7.47 13.18
N LYS A 286 -46.32 6.45 12.32
CA LYS A 286 -45.77 5.11 12.60
C LYS A 286 -44.24 5.12 12.68
N ILE A 287 -43.56 5.87 11.80
CA ILE A 287 -42.10 6.04 11.86
C ILE A 287 -41.71 6.75 13.15
N LYS A 288 -42.42 7.82 13.52
CA LYS A 288 -42.17 8.54 14.78
C LYS A 288 -42.37 7.65 15.99
N SER A 289 -43.48 6.90 16.06
CA SER A 289 -43.74 5.99 17.19
C SER A 289 -42.66 4.90 17.29
N THR A 290 -42.28 4.27 16.17
CA THR A 290 -41.19 3.27 16.18
C THR A 290 -39.83 3.87 16.52
N THR A 291 -39.57 5.10 16.09
CA THR A 291 -38.32 5.81 16.45
C THR A 291 -38.31 6.17 17.94
N GLU A 292 -39.44 6.60 18.49
CA GLU A 292 -39.60 6.87 19.92
C GLU A 292 -39.47 5.60 20.77
N ASP A 293 -39.99 4.46 20.30
CA ASP A 293 -39.87 3.16 20.97
C ASP A 293 -38.42 2.65 21.00
N ILE A 294 -37.63 2.91 19.94
CA ILE A 294 -36.25 2.41 19.82
C ILE A 294 -35.22 3.37 20.44
N PHE A 295 -35.38 4.67 20.24
CA PHE A 295 -34.37 5.69 20.58
C PHE A 295 -34.79 6.63 21.72
N GLY A 296 -36.03 6.54 22.21
CA GLY A 296 -36.58 7.41 23.24
C GLY A 296 -37.00 8.80 22.72
N LYS A 297 -37.92 9.45 23.43
CA LYS A 297 -38.58 10.71 23.02
C LYS A 297 -37.62 11.89 22.76
N ASP A 298 -36.41 11.87 23.30
CA ASP A 298 -35.45 12.97 23.19
C ASP A 298 -34.72 13.03 21.85
N ALA A 299 -34.85 12.00 21.00
CA ALA A 299 -34.19 11.96 19.68
C ALA A 299 -34.81 12.93 18.65
N LEU A 300 -36.02 13.45 18.88
CA LEU A 300 -36.79 14.22 17.89
C LEU A 300 -36.83 15.74 18.10
N LEU A 301 -36.05 16.31 19.01
CA LEU A 301 -36.03 17.77 19.21
C LEU A 301 -34.66 18.38 18.92
N PRO A 302 -34.51 19.25 17.90
CA PRO A 302 -33.36 20.12 17.81
C PRO A 302 -33.37 21.09 19.00
N LYS A 303 -32.31 21.09 19.80
CA LYS A 303 -32.09 22.03 20.91
C LYS A 303 -32.02 23.47 20.36
N GLN A 304 -33.13 24.19 20.38
CA GLN A 304 -33.11 25.65 20.19
C GLN A 304 -32.56 26.31 21.46
N LYS A 305 -31.39 26.94 21.34
CA LYS A 305 -30.90 27.91 22.33
C LYS A 305 -31.87 29.10 22.36
N LYS A 306 -32.50 29.33 23.51
CA LYS A 306 -33.25 30.56 23.82
C LYS A 306 -32.31 31.77 23.71
N SER A 307 -32.59 32.66 22.75
CA SER A 307 -32.16 34.05 22.79
C SER A 307 -33.40 34.89 23.09
N THR A 308 -33.34 35.61 24.19
CA THR A 308 -34.34 36.58 24.67
C THR A 308 -34.49 37.78 23.72
N ASP A 309 -35.73 38.26 23.63
CA ASP A 309 -36.20 39.61 23.29
C ASP A 309 -35.66 40.33 22.04
N ASN A 310 -36.52 40.50 21.02
CA ASN A 310 -37.39 41.69 21.00
C ASN A 310 -38.41 41.67 19.85
N THR A 311 -39.57 42.21 20.19
CA THR A 311 -40.84 42.33 19.49
C THR A 311 -40.77 43.14 18.19
N VAL A 312 -41.22 42.58 17.05
CA VAL A 312 -42.00 43.31 16.03
C VAL A 312 -42.99 42.34 15.37
N LYS A 313 -44.29 42.64 15.51
CA LYS A 313 -45.39 42.05 14.75
C LYS A 313 -45.28 42.50 13.28
N GLN A 314 -45.39 41.58 12.32
CA GLN A 314 -46.19 41.81 11.10
C GLN A 314 -46.37 40.53 10.27
N SER A 315 -47.62 40.06 10.30
CA SER A 315 -48.49 39.68 9.17
C SER A 315 -47.88 39.03 7.91
N ALA A 316 -48.41 37.84 7.60
CA ALA A 316 -48.19 37.06 6.40
C ALA A 316 -48.56 37.78 5.10
N THR A 317 -47.80 37.54 4.03
CA THR A 317 -48.32 37.45 2.65
C THR A 317 -47.37 36.58 1.80
N LEU A 318 -47.97 35.61 1.11
CA LEU A 318 -47.36 34.75 0.09
C LEU A 318 -47.06 35.56 -1.17
N VAL A 319 -45.79 35.61 -1.60
CA VAL A 319 -45.42 35.80 -3.02
C VAL A 319 -44.14 35.02 -3.32
N SER A 320 -44.19 34.20 -4.35
CA SER A 320 -43.08 33.67 -5.16
C SER A 320 -43.48 33.95 -6.63
N PRO A 321 -42.59 34.02 -7.63
CA PRO A 321 -41.14 33.80 -7.67
C PRO A 321 -40.38 34.93 -8.43
N GLU A 322 -39.10 34.68 -8.75
CA GLU A 322 -38.22 35.41 -9.69
C GLU A 322 -37.40 36.58 -9.14
N GLY A 323 -36.06 36.45 -9.21
CA GLY A 323 -35.15 37.57 -9.03
C GLY A 323 -33.74 37.21 -8.56
N ALA A 324 -32.83 37.08 -9.53
CA ALA A 324 -31.42 37.47 -9.51
C ALA A 324 -30.48 36.99 -8.38
N TYR A 325 -29.46 36.25 -8.80
CA TYR A 325 -28.18 36.07 -8.10
C TYR A 325 -27.58 37.42 -7.67
N VAL A 326 -27.33 37.58 -6.36
CA VAL A 326 -26.58 38.70 -5.77
C VAL A 326 -25.27 38.12 -5.21
N PRO A 327 -24.09 38.61 -5.62
CA PRO A 327 -22.82 38.09 -5.12
C PRO A 327 -22.64 38.45 -3.64
N PRO A 328 -21.94 37.60 -2.85
CA PRO A 328 -21.73 37.89 -1.44
C PRO A 328 -20.90 39.18 -1.26
N LYS A 329 -21.37 40.04 -0.36
CA LYS A 329 -20.69 41.26 0.09
C LYS A 329 -19.29 40.92 0.63
N LYS A 330 -18.31 41.75 0.26
CA LYS A 330 -16.97 41.79 0.86
C LYS A 330 -17.10 41.82 2.38
N VAL A 331 -16.60 40.77 3.03
CA VAL A 331 -16.36 40.76 4.47
C VAL A 331 -15.03 41.45 4.72
N ASP A 332 -15.04 42.42 5.63
CA ASP A 332 -13.87 43.17 6.06
C ASP A 332 -12.74 42.25 6.48
N SER A 333 -11.57 42.50 5.89
CA SER A 333 -10.32 41.82 6.15
C SER A 333 -9.75 42.27 7.50
N THR A 334 -9.91 41.46 8.53
CA THR A 334 -9.00 41.47 9.68
C THR A 334 -7.65 40.92 9.20
N PRO A 335 -6.49 41.53 9.51
CA PRO A 335 -5.22 41.08 8.96
C PRO A 335 -4.87 39.69 9.50
N VAL A 336 -4.72 38.74 8.59
CA VAL A 336 -4.00 37.50 8.81
C VAL A 336 -2.59 37.87 9.31
N PRO A 337 -2.06 37.27 10.39
CA PRO A 337 -0.66 37.47 10.75
C PRO A 337 0.20 37.10 9.54
N GLN A 338 0.98 38.05 9.06
CA GLN A 338 1.90 37.84 7.94
C GLN A 338 2.81 36.67 8.29
N VAL A 339 2.68 35.60 7.49
CA VAL A 339 3.67 34.53 7.44
C VAL A 339 4.99 35.19 7.09
N VAL A 340 5.96 35.07 8.00
CA VAL A 340 7.31 35.56 7.81
C VAL A 340 7.87 34.92 6.54
N GLU A 341 8.00 35.74 5.51
CA GLU A 341 8.71 35.43 4.27
C GLU A 341 10.21 35.45 4.58
N THR A 342 10.77 34.33 5.07
CA THR A 342 12.22 34.08 4.94
C THR A 342 12.52 32.59 5.08
N GLU A 343 12.38 31.88 3.98
CA GLU A 343 13.35 30.87 3.53
C GLU A 343 13.02 30.61 2.07
N THR A 344 13.88 31.12 1.18
CA THR A 344 13.82 30.79 -0.24
C THR A 344 13.90 29.27 -0.36
N LEU A 345 12.78 28.62 -0.68
CA LEU A 345 12.76 27.23 -1.12
C LEU A 345 13.89 27.07 -2.15
N PRO A 346 14.78 26.07 -2.02
CA PRO A 346 15.82 25.84 -3.00
C PRO A 346 15.15 25.71 -4.36
N LYS A 347 15.60 26.53 -5.33
CA LYS A 347 15.15 26.45 -6.71
C LYS A 347 15.24 25.00 -7.15
N GLN A 348 14.12 24.45 -7.60
CA GLN A 348 14.05 23.11 -8.18
C GLN A 348 15.16 22.99 -9.23
N PRO A 349 15.89 21.86 -9.27
CA PRO A 349 16.88 21.67 -10.30
C PRO A 349 16.21 21.73 -11.67
N ASN A 350 16.65 22.64 -12.53
CA ASN A 350 16.09 22.83 -13.87
C ASN A 350 16.37 21.65 -14.83
N ASN A 351 17.05 20.59 -14.35
CA ASN A 351 17.46 19.44 -15.13
C ASN A 351 17.00 18.15 -14.44
N ILE A 352 16.38 17.26 -15.21
CA ILE A 352 15.98 15.92 -14.78
C ILE A 352 17.16 15.15 -14.17
N LYS A 353 18.39 15.33 -14.67
CA LYS A 353 19.58 14.70 -14.08
C LYS A 353 19.80 15.08 -12.62
N ASP A 354 19.52 16.33 -12.25
CA ASP A 354 19.70 16.82 -10.88
C ASP A 354 18.50 16.44 -10.00
N MET A 355 17.31 16.24 -10.58
CA MET A 355 16.14 15.69 -9.88
C MET A 355 16.25 14.18 -9.62
N ILE A 356 16.92 13.47 -10.51
CA ILE A 356 17.15 12.02 -10.44
C ILE A 356 18.43 11.71 -9.63
N ALA A 357 19.36 12.65 -9.52
CA ALA A 357 20.58 12.49 -8.72
C ALA A 357 20.21 12.00 -7.31
N GLY A 358 20.42 10.70 -7.08
CA GLY A 358 20.07 10.07 -5.82
C GLY A 358 20.83 10.72 -4.67
N ASN A 359 20.39 10.46 -3.45
CA ASN A 359 21.09 10.84 -2.22
C ASN A 359 22.45 10.12 -2.02
N GLY A 360 23.02 9.51 -3.08
CA GLY A 360 24.22 8.68 -3.03
C GLY A 360 24.00 7.28 -2.47
N VAL A 361 22.74 6.87 -2.24
CA VAL A 361 22.38 5.50 -1.82
C VAL A 361 21.91 4.70 -3.04
N ASP A 362 22.21 3.40 -3.07
CA ASP A 362 21.59 2.46 -4.00
C ASP A 362 20.07 2.45 -3.77
N GLU A 363 19.33 3.13 -4.64
CA GLU A 363 17.87 3.21 -4.63
C GLU A 363 17.21 2.04 -5.37
N LEU A 364 17.94 1.31 -6.23
CA LEU A 364 17.40 0.17 -6.96
C LEU A 364 17.11 -1.01 -6.05
N ARG A 365 17.95 -1.28 -5.06
CA ARG A 365 17.68 -2.35 -4.08
C ARG A 365 16.37 -2.13 -3.31
N TYR A 366 16.00 -0.87 -3.08
CA TYR A 366 14.73 -0.54 -2.43
C TYR A 366 13.55 -0.64 -3.39
N LEU A 367 13.75 -0.26 -4.66
CA LEU A 367 12.75 -0.45 -5.71
C LEU A 367 12.40 -1.93 -5.88
N PHE A 368 13.40 -2.81 -5.90
CA PHE A 368 13.19 -4.25 -6.09
C PHE A 368 12.99 -5.03 -4.79
N ILE A 369 13.20 -4.40 -3.63
CA ILE A 369 13.08 -5.02 -2.30
C ILE A 369 14.04 -6.22 -2.19
N THR A 370 15.31 -5.97 -2.50
CA THR A 370 16.39 -6.96 -2.45
C THR A 370 17.57 -6.41 -1.65
N SER A 371 18.50 -7.27 -1.25
CA SER A 371 19.69 -6.80 -0.51
C SER A 371 20.62 -6.01 -1.44
N GLN A 372 20.79 -6.49 -2.66
CA GLN A 372 21.75 -5.94 -3.62
C GLN A 372 21.16 -5.90 -5.04
N VAL A 373 21.64 -4.93 -5.83
CA VAL A 373 21.37 -4.83 -7.26
C VAL A 373 22.67 -4.51 -7.98
N GLU A 374 23.02 -5.30 -8.99
CA GLU A 374 24.19 -5.07 -9.83
C GLU A 374 23.73 -4.84 -11.26
N LEU A 375 24.17 -3.72 -11.86
CA LEU A 375 23.92 -3.42 -13.26
C LEU A 375 25.01 -4.07 -14.12
N LEU A 376 24.61 -4.90 -15.06
CA LEU A 376 25.50 -5.61 -15.97
C LEU A 376 25.67 -4.82 -17.28
N GLU A 377 26.87 -4.84 -17.84
CA GLU A 377 27.16 -4.24 -19.15
C GLU A 377 26.87 -5.18 -20.33
N SER A 378 26.81 -6.50 -20.08
CA SER A 378 26.53 -7.55 -21.06
C SER A 378 25.62 -8.63 -20.46
N PRO A 379 24.72 -9.25 -21.25
CA PRO A 379 23.86 -10.33 -20.78
C PRO A 379 24.61 -11.65 -20.55
N GLU A 380 25.86 -11.77 -20.99
CA GLU A 380 26.64 -13.01 -20.92
C GLU A 380 26.79 -13.56 -19.50
N ALA A 381 26.89 -12.68 -18.50
CA ALA A 381 26.97 -13.05 -17.09
C ALA A 381 25.71 -13.78 -16.59
N LEU A 382 24.58 -13.66 -17.31
CA LEU A 382 23.33 -14.35 -16.97
C LEU A 382 23.28 -15.78 -17.51
N ASN A 383 24.11 -16.14 -18.50
CA ASN A 383 23.96 -17.41 -19.24
C ASN A 383 24.05 -18.66 -18.35
N ASN A 384 24.81 -18.62 -17.26
CA ASN A 384 25.00 -19.75 -16.36
C ASN A 384 24.12 -19.72 -15.10
N LEU A 385 23.23 -18.73 -14.98
CA LEU A 385 22.35 -18.61 -13.82
C LEU A 385 21.12 -19.52 -13.96
N GLU A 386 20.73 -20.13 -12.85
CA GLU A 386 19.53 -20.97 -12.75
C GLU A 386 18.25 -20.11 -12.78
N TYR A 387 18.23 -19.04 -11.98
CA TYR A 387 17.11 -18.10 -11.91
C TYR A 387 17.39 -16.88 -12.77
N LYS A 388 16.94 -16.95 -14.02
CA LYS A 388 17.09 -15.84 -14.97
C LYS A 388 15.89 -15.68 -15.88
N SER A 389 15.78 -14.49 -16.45
CA SER A 389 14.91 -14.17 -17.57
C SER A 389 15.69 -13.29 -18.54
N ILE A 390 15.71 -13.65 -19.83
CA ILE A 390 16.36 -12.86 -20.87
C ILE A 390 15.31 -12.60 -21.96
N SER A 391 15.05 -11.33 -22.22
CA SER A 391 14.19 -10.84 -23.30
C SER A 391 14.98 -9.95 -24.24
N ASP A 392 14.33 -9.48 -25.31
CA ASP A 392 14.96 -8.60 -26.29
C ASP A 392 15.43 -7.26 -25.73
N SER A 393 14.88 -6.81 -24.59
CA SER A 393 15.17 -5.52 -23.96
C SER A 393 15.84 -5.62 -22.59
N LEU A 394 15.66 -6.74 -21.88
CA LEU A 394 16.03 -6.88 -20.47
C LEU A 394 16.64 -8.26 -20.18
N GLY A 395 17.72 -8.28 -19.42
CA GLY A 395 18.27 -9.48 -18.80
C GLY A 395 18.18 -9.37 -17.28
N ILE A 396 17.66 -10.40 -16.62
CA ILE A 396 17.49 -10.47 -15.17
C ILE A 396 18.10 -11.77 -14.69
N GLY A 397 18.94 -11.69 -13.67
CA GLY A 397 19.44 -12.82 -12.90
C GLY A 397 19.11 -12.62 -11.42
N VAL A 398 18.81 -13.71 -10.74
CA VAL A 398 18.64 -13.73 -9.28
C VAL A 398 19.64 -14.73 -8.73
N VAL A 399 20.48 -14.26 -7.82
CA VAL A 399 21.41 -15.08 -7.04
C VAL A 399 21.24 -14.79 -5.55
N LYS A 400 21.80 -15.63 -4.69
CA LYS A 400 21.82 -15.32 -3.26
C LYS A 400 22.74 -14.12 -3.01
N ALA A 401 22.27 -13.17 -2.22
CA ALA A 401 23.06 -12.01 -1.84
C ALA A 401 24.22 -12.39 -0.94
N ASP A 402 25.30 -11.62 -1.03
CA ASP A 402 26.43 -11.73 -0.13
C ASP A 402 26.09 -11.13 1.24
N GLY A 403 26.61 -11.72 2.31
CA GLY A 403 26.47 -11.23 3.69
C GLY A 403 25.41 -11.95 4.53
N GLU A 404 25.19 -11.42 5.73
CA GLU A 404 24.26 -11.99 6.72
C GLU A 404 23.01 -11.11 6.88
N LYS A 405 21.95 -11.73 7.40
CA LYS A 405 20.68 -11.03 7.67
C LYS A 405 20.91 -9.88 8.65
N CYS A 406 20.47 -8.70 8.25
CA CYS A 406 20.50 -7.49 9.06
C CYS A 406 19.31 -7.46 10.02
N ASP A 407 19.55 -7.41 11.33
CA ASP A 407 18.50 -7.39 12.37
C ASP A 407 17.60 -6.16 12.30
N ARG A 408 18.12 -5.06 11.74
CA ARG A 408 17.42 -3.77 11.63
C ARG A 408 16.77 -3.58 10.26
N CYS A 409 16.94 -4.48 9.31
CA CYS A 409 16.41 -4.27 7.97
C CYS A 409 14.94 -4.67 7.96
N TRP A 410 14.07 -3.77 7.46
CA TRP A 410 12.62 -3.97 7.50
C TRP A 410 12.15 -4.85 6.36
N ASN A 411 12.52 -4.43 5.15
CA ASN A 411 12.33 -5.27 3.98
C ASN A 411 13.21 -6.46 4.16
#